data_AF-A0AAW1C5U0-F1
#
_entry.id   AF-A0AAW1C5U0-F1
#
_cell.length_a   1.000
_cell.length_b   1.000
_cell.length_c   1.000
_cell.angle_alpha   90.00
_cell.angle_beta   90.00
_cell.angle_gamma   90.00
#
_symmetry.space_group_name_H-M   'P 1'
#
loop_
_entity.id
_entity.type
_entity.pdbx_description
1 polymer ?
#
loop_
_entity_poly.entity_id
_entity_poly.type
_entity_poly.pdbx_seq_one_letter_code
_entity_poly.pdbx_strand_id
1 'polypeptide(L)'
;MAVSSLICSETISRVSSVLNREVKQFGKKYMFDENEETCWNSDQGAIQWLILEFPQTIQASQIQIQFQGGFASRKCILQASRSRQNPWIN
;
A
#
# COMPACT_ATOMS: atom_id res chain seq x y z
N MET A 1 11.27 21.16 -8.10
CA MET A 1 11.85 20.46 -6.94
C MET A 1 11.81 18.97 -7.24
N ALA A 2 12.90 18.23 -6.99
CA ALA A 2 12.89 16.80 -7.17
C ALA A 2 11.92 16.17 -6.16
N VAL A 3 11.02 15.31 -6.63
CA VAL A 3 10.08 14.59 -5.78
C VAL A 3 10.81 13.31 -5.36
N SER A 4 11.07 13.15 -4.06
CA SER A 4 11.68 11.94 -3.51
C SER A 4 10.62 11.09 -2.84
N SER A 5 10.70 9.77 -3.02
CA SER A 5 9.85 8.84 -2.26
C SER A 5 10.12 8.98 -0.76
N LEU A 6 9.05 8.99 0.04
CA LEU A 6 9.13 8.92 1.50
C LEU A 6 9.21 7.46 2.00
N ILE A 7 8.96 6.48 1.12
CA ILE A 7 9.06 5.07 1.43
C ILE A 7 10.53 4.67 1.45
N CYS A 8 10.93 3.96 2.50
CA CYS A 8 12.29 3.45 2.68
C CYS A 8 12.26 2.00 3.16
N SER A 9 13.44 1.37 3.28
CA SER A 9 13.58 -0.02 3.75
C SER A 9 13.03 -0.26 5.16
N GLU A 10 12.92 0.78 5.99
CA GLU A 10 12.35 0.71 7.33
C GLU A 10 10.84 0.94 7.37
N THR A 11 10.22 1.28 6.22
CA THR A 11 8.77 1.47 6.13
C THR A 11 8.08 0.11 6.25
N ILE A 12 7.29 -0.07 7.31
CA ILE A 12 6.54 -1.31 7.53
C ILE A 12 5.23 -1.20 6.74
N SER A 13 4.99 -2.18 5.86
CA SER A 13 3.73 -2.29 5.13
C SER A 13 2.86 -3.42 5.67
N ARG A 14 1.55 -3.21 5.76
CA ARG A 14 0.54 -4.26 5.97
C ARG A 14 -0.54 -4.13 4.90
N VAL A 15 -1.11 -5.26 4.49
CA VAL A 15 -2.20 -5.31 3.52
C VAL A 15 -3.32 -6.20 4.06
N SER A 16 -4.55 -5.92 3.68
CA SER A 16 -5.74 -6.67 4.12
C SER A 16 -5.70 -8.14 3.72
N SER A 17 -5.29 -8.42 2.48
CA SER A 17 -5.30 -9.75 1.88
C SER A 17 -4.31 -9.84 0.73
N VAL A 18 -4.03 -11.05 0.28
CA VAL A 18 -3.30 -11.34 -0.96
C VAL A 18 -4.13 -12.36 -1.74
N LEU A 19 -4.33 -12.10 -3.03
CA LEU A 19 -5.13 -12.95 -3.92
C LEU A 19 -4.68 -14.41 -3.80
N ASN A 20 -5.63 -15.31 -3.48
CA ASN A 20 -5.40 -16.74 -3.28
C ASN A 20 -4.31 -17.09 -2.25
N ARG A 21 -3.92 -16.15 -1.39
CA ARG A 21 -2.78 -16.26 -0.46
C ARG A 21 -1.42 -16.48 -1.17
N GLU A 22 -1.32 -16.20 -2.47
CA GLU A 22 -0.13 -16.41 -3.29
C GLU A 22 0.88 -15.26 -3.12
N VAL A 23 1.50 -15.19 -1.94
CA VAL A 23 2.45 -14.11 -1.57
C VAL A 23 3.65 -14.04 -2.52
N LYS A 24 4.04 -15.16 -3.12
CA LYS A 24 5.14 -15.22 -4.09
C LYS A 24 4.83 -14.48 -5.38
N GLN A 25 3.57 -14.36 -5.78
CA GLN A 25 3.19 -13.74 -7.05
C GLN A 25 2.49 -12.38 -6.87
N PHE A 26 1.71 -12.23 -5.79
CA PHE A 26 0.83 -11.07 -5.58
C PHE A 26 1.08 -10.34 -4.27
N GLY A 27 2.19 -10.63 -3.58
CA GLY A 27 2.49 -10.06 -2.27
C GLY A 27 2.82 -8.55 -2.29
N LYS A 28 2.63 -7.91 -1.13
CA LYS A 28 2.88 -6.47 -0.90
C LYS A 28 4.26 -5.93 -1.31
N LYS A 29 5.28 -6.79 -1.43
CA LYS A 29 6.63 -6.38 -1.88
C LYS A 29 6.59 -5.79 -3.30
N TYR A 30 5.67 -6.26 -4.12
CA TYR A 30 5.46 -5.83 -5.51
C TYR A 30 4.79 -4.45 -5.62
N MET A 31 4.54 -3.76 -4.51
CA MET A 31 4.15 -2.33 -4.53
C MET A 31 5.36 -1.39 -4.63
N PHE A 32 6.58 -1.88 -4.36
CA PHE A 32 7.76 -1.05 -4.13
C PHE A 32 8.98 -1.53 -4.91
N ASP A 33 8.82 -2.46 -5.85
CA ASP A 33 9.93 -3.06 -6.59
C ASP A 33 10.21 -2.39 -7.94
N GLU A 34 9.55 -1.27 -8.22
CA GLU A 34 9.73 -0.44 -9.41
C GLU A 34 9.52 -1.19 -10.74
N ASN A 35 8.80 -2.32 -10.69
CA ASN A 35 8.50 -3.13 -11.86
C ASN A 35 7.01 -3.03 -12.22
N GLU A 36 6.71 -2.44 -13.38
CA GLU A 36 5.35 -2.24 -13.87
C GLU A 36 4.60 -3.55 -14.20
N GLU A 37 5.32 -4.66 -14.36
CA GLU A 37 4.75 -5.98 -14.63
C GLU A 37 4.25 -6.68 -13.36
N THR A 38 4.67 -6.24 -12.18
CA THR A 38 4.28 -6.81 -10.89
C THR A 38 3.38 -5.88 -10.08
N CYS A 39 2.53 -6.46 -9.23
CA CYS A 39 1.73 -5.69 -8.29
C CYS A 39 1.38 -6.48 -7.03
N TRP A 40 0.97 -5.76 -5.99
CA TRP A 40 0.12 -6.37 -4.96
C TRP A 40 -1.29 -6.53 -5.51
N ASN A 41 -1.84 -7.73 -5.38
CA ASN A 41 -3.24 -8.01 -5.71
C ASN A 41 -3.96 -8.53 -4.46
N SER A 42 -5.01 -7.83 -4.06
CA SER A 42 -5.88 -8.25 -2.95
C SER A 42 -6.83 -9.36 -3.38
N ASP A 43 -7.34 -10.12 -2.43
CA ASP A 43 -8.50 -10.98 -2.67
C ASP A 43 -9.79 -10.14 -2.87
N GLN A 44 -10.86 -10.77 -3.32
CA GLN A 44 -12.17 -10.14 -3.41
C GLN A 44 -12.69 -9.70 -2.04
N GLY A 45 -13.44 -8.59 -2.01
CA GLY A 45 -14.07 -8.07 -0.79
C GLY A 45 -14.52 -6.62 -0.94
N ALA A 46 -15.36 -6.16 -0.02
CA ALA A 46 -15.96 -4.83 -0.10
C ALA A 46 -14.95 -3.68 0.08
N ILE A 47 -13.96 -3.87 0.96
CA ILE A 47 -12.91 -2.89 1.25
C ILE A 47 -11.59 -3.64 1.37
N GLN A 48 -10.60 -3.19 0.60
CA GLN A 48 -9.22 -3.66 0.69
C GLN A 48 -8.36 -2.48 1.14
N TRP A 49 -7.38 -2.75 1.99
CA TRP A 49 -6.59 -1.71 2.62
C TRP A 49 -5.11 -2.07 2.60
N LEU A 50 -4.29 -1.03 2.57
CA LEU A 50 -2.85 -1.10 2.84
C LEU A 50 -2.51 -0.03 3.87
N ILE A 51 -1.54 -0.32 4.72
CA ILE A 51 -1.05 0.57 5.76
C ILE A 51 0.46 0.68 5.61
N LEU A 52 0.95 1.91 5.66
CA LEU A 52 2.36 2.22 5.72
C LEU A 52 2.67 2.87 7.07
N GLU A 53 3.54 2.24 7.84
CA GLU A 53 4.11 2.82 9.06
C GLU A 53 5.52 3.29 8.74
N PHE A 54 5.70 4.61 8.78
CA PHE A 54 7.01 5.24 8.58
C PHE A 54 7.84 5.14 9.89
N PRO A 55 9.18 5.04 9.79
CA PRO A 55 10.05 4.95 10.97
C PRO A 55 10.00 6.22 11.84
N GLN A 56 9.54 7.33 11.27
CA GLN A 56 9.41 8.63 11.94
C GLN A 56 8.20 9.40 11.42
N THR A 57 7.90 10.54 12.06
CA THR A 57 6.90 11.47 11.53
C THR A 57 7.37 12.04 10.19
N ILE A 58 6.49 12.01 9.20
CA ILE A 58 6.77 12.50 7.84
C ILE A 58 5.83 13.64 7.47
N GLN A 59 6.21 14.40 6.44
CA GLN A 59 5.36 15.38 5.79
C GLN A 59 5.16 14.96 4.32
N ALA A 60 4.03 14.30 4.04
CA ALA A 60 3.67 13.91 2.68
C ALA A 60 3.03 15.08 1.92
N SER A 61 3.56 15.41 0.75
CA SER A 61 2.99 16.41 -0.16
C SER A 61 2.17 15.79 -1.30
N GLN A 62 2.42 14.52 -1.62
CA GLN A 62 1.78 13.81 -2.72
C GLN A 62 1.69 12.32 -2.41
N ILE A 63 0.64 11.67 -2.93
CA ILE A 63 0.54 10.22 -3.02
C ILE A 63 0.37 9.85 -4.48
N GLN A 64 1.15 8.88 -4.93
CA GLN A 64 1.09 8.33 -6.28
C GLN A 64 0.71 6.85 -6.17
N ILE A 65 -0.31 6.44 -6.91
CA ILE A 65 -0.80 5.05 -6.94
C ILE A 65 -0.92 4.65 -8.41
N GLN A 66 -0.23 3.58 -8.79
CA GLN A 66 -0.37 2.95 -10.09
C GLN A 66 -1.30 1.74 -9.95
N PHE A 67 -2.26 1.60 -10.86
CA PHE A 67 -3.08 0.40 -10.99
C PHE A 67 -2.67 -0.36 -12.26
N GLN A 68 -2.61 -1.68 -12.18
CA GLN A 68 -2.52 -2.51 -13.38
C GLN A 68 -3.91 -2.61 -14.03
N GLY A 69 -3.94 -2.61 -15.37
CA GLY A 69 -5.18 -2.62 -16.15
C GLY A 69 -6.07 -3.82 -15.82
N GLY A 70 -7.39 -3.62 -15.78
CA GLY A 70 -8.39 -4.66 -15.51
C GLY A 70 -8.97 -4.62 -14.09
N PHE A 71 -8.22 -4.14 -13.11
CA PHE A 71 -8.68 -4.00 -11.72
C PHE A 71 -8.13 -2.71 -11.09
N ALA A 72 -9.01 -1.74 -10.87
CA ALA A 72 -8.67 -0.50 -10.19
C ALA A 72 -9.74 -0.15 -9.16
N SER A 73 -9.32 0.48 -8.06
CA SER A 73 -10.27 1.00 -7.10
C SER A 73 -11.06 2.16 -7.71
N ARG A 74 -12.38 2.17 -7.49
CA ARG A 74 -13.25 3.31 -7.85
C ARG A 74 -13.20 4.42 -6.81
N LYS A 75 -12.80 4.12 -5.57
CA LYS A 75 -12.75 5.06 -4.45
C LYS A 75 -11.58 4.72 -3.54
N CYS A 76 -10.68 5.66 -3.36
CA CYS A 76 -9.62 5.58 -2.37
C CYS A 76 -9.97 6.47 -1.18
N ILE A 77 -9.74 5.97 0.04
CA ILE A 77 -9.85 6.75 1.27
C ILE A 77 -8.46 6.81 1.88
N LEU A 78 -7.91 8.03 1.98
CA LEU A 78 -6.65 8.26 2.64
C LEU A 78 -6.90 8.63 4.10
N GLN A 79 -6.17 7.99 5.01
CA GLN A 79 -6.15 8.32 6.41
C GLN A 79 -4.71 8.39 6.92
N ALA A 80 -4.47 9.27 7.87
CA ALA A 80 -3.17 9.44 8.52
C ALA A 80 -3.37 9.52 10.04
N SER A 81 -2.47 8.91 10.79
CA SER A 81 -2.46 8.93 12.25
C SER A 81 -1.01 8.99 12.74
N ARG A 82 -0.80 9.66 13.87
CA ARG A 82 0.48 9.59 14.61
C ARG A 82 0.54 8.38 15.55
N SER A 83 -0.61 7.76 15.83
CA SER A 83 -0.70 6.55 16.64
C SER A 83 -0.57 5.32 15.75
N ARG A 84 0.19 4.31 16.21
CA ARG A 84 0.29 3.00 15.56
C ARG A 84 -1.01 2.18 15.64
N GLN A 85 -2.03 2.64 16.36
CA GLN A 85 -3.33 1.97 16.41
C GLN A 85 -4.05 2.10 15.07
N ASN A 86 -4.36 0.96 14.47
CA ASN A 86 -5.22 0.90 13.31
C ASN A 86 -6.68 0.82 13.78
N PRO A 87 -7.53 1.83 13.49
CA PRO A 87 -8.95 1.80 13.89
C PRO A 87 -9.78 0.73 13.16
N TRP A 88 -9.22 0.02 12.18
CA TRP A 88 -9.90 -0.98 11.35
C TRP A 88 -9.49 -2.43 11.62
N ILE A 89 -8.56 -2.66 12.53
CA ILE A 89 -8.20 -4.01 12.98
C ILE A 89 -8.58 -4.09 14.47
N ASN A 90 -9.67 -4.80 14.73
CA ASN A 90 -9.96 -5.35 16.06
C ASN A 90 -9.26 -6.70 16.19
#